data_AF-A0A0B1SLZ1-F1
#
_entry.id   AF-A0A0B1SLZ1-F1
#
_cell.length_a   1.000
_cell.length_b   1.000
_cell.length_c   1.000
_cell.angle_alpha   90.00
_cell.angle_beta   90.00
_cell.angle_gamma   90.00
#
_symmetry.space_group_name_H-M   'P 1'
#
loop_
_entity.id
_entity.type
_entity.pdbx_description
1 polymer ?
#
loop_
_entity_poly.entity_id
_entity_poly.type
_entity_poly.pdbx_seq_one_letter_code
_entity_poly.pdbx_strand_id
1 'polypeptide(L)'
;DSSVIIVVSAINQILGLATVFDHAPGRVHFLYQYSLDFLLDIFTCVLKSPELAGTQDHLQRLNIITANLFQTVYRRVSRGMLHADKVLLALLLMRISLRSAGGEPSYDAQWDLLLGRSELFASKTAHQSPPTALPFLTSQHMGAIIKAQKLPGFENMLDIMCARPDQIKEWMEMDNPEAAVPVLWEDPEQKLTAIGVAMNQLIVVHCLRSDRLMASAHRLVAAAFGDGFMQQDKVIDLHDIIDNEVSSSDPVLLCSAIGYDASGKIEDLGVQTGRPVTSIAIGSAEGFSQADAALTAASKSGRWVLLKNVHLAPQWLGNMENAYTHLNLTRTSGCSSHRSQSQPSTFTVCSTGNSSG
;
A
#
# COMPACT_ATOMS: atom_id res chain seq x y z
N ASP A 1 -18.41 20.98 -3.74
CA ASP A 1 -17.68 21.43 -2.53
C ASP A 1 -17.39 20.33 -1.52
N SER A 2 -18.36 19.54 -1.04
CA SER A 2 -18.10 18.45 -0.08
C SER A 2 -17.21 17.31 -0.61
N SER A 3 -17.30 17.00 -1.91
CA SER A 3 -16.47 15.97 -2.57
C SER A 3 -15.00 16.37 -2.66
N VAL A 4 -14.71 17.67 -2.82
CA VAL A 4 -13.34 18.21 -2.87
C VAL A 4 -12.72 18.22 -1.48
N ILE A 5 -13.50 18.46 -0.43
CA ILE A 5 -13.02 18.43 0.96
C ILE A 5 -12.67 17.01 1.40
N ILE A 6 -13.48 16.00 1.02
CA ILE A 6 -13.18 14.58 1.30
C ILE A 6 -11.93 14.14 0.52
N VAL A 7 -11.80 14.57 -0.73
CA VAL A 7 -10.66 14.25 -1.59
C VAL A 7 -9.38 14.96 -1.15
N VAL A 8 -9.43 16.24 -0.77
CA VAL A 8 -8.30 16.98 -0.19
C VAL A 8 -7.95 16.45 1.21
N SER A 9 -8.92 15.96 1.98
CA SER A 9 -8.68 15.22 3.23
C SER A 9 -8.02 13.87 2.95
N ALA A 10 -8.45 13.11 1.94
CA ALA A 10 -7.81 11.87 1.52
C ALA A 10 -6.41 12.13 0.96
N ILE A 11 -6.18 13.20 0.20
CA ILE A 11 -4.86 13.64 -0.29
C ILE A 11 -3.97 14.09 0.87
N ASN A 12 -4.47 14.87 1.84
CA ASN A 12 -3.72 15.24 3.04
C ASN A 12 -3.47 14.06 3.98
N GLN A 13 -4.31 13.03 3.95
CA GLN A 13 -4.13 11.80 4.70
C GLN A 13 -3.24 10.78 3.96
N ILE A 14 -3.19 10.82 2.63
CA ILE A 14 -2.23 10.11 1.75
C ILE A 14 -0.86 10.80 1.80
N LEU A 15 -0.79 12.12 1.85
CA LEU A 15 0.41 12.89 2.24
C LEU A 15 0.76 12.60 3.71
N GLY A 16 -0.26 12.33 4.53
CA GLY A 16 -0.13 11.77 5.87
C GLY A 16 0.41 10.33 5.88
N LEU A 17 0.37 9.58 4.77
CA LEU A 17 1.11 8.32 4.67
C LEU A 17 2.60 8.63 4.79
N ALA A 18 3.11 9.69 4.16
CA ALA A 18 4.50 10.10 4.31
C ALA A 18 4.86 10.41 5.77
N THR A 19 3.98 11.05 6.56
CA THR A 19 4.24 11.38 7.97
C THR A 19 4.01 10.22 8.94
N VAL A 20 3.05 9.32 8.67
CA VAL A 20 2.86 8.09 9.48
C VAL A 20 4.00 7.10 9.24
N PHE A 21 4.52 7.05 8.02
CA PHE A 21 5.74 6.35 7.64
C PHE A 21 7.01 6.99 8.25
N ASP A 22 7.02 8.30 8.47
CA ASP A 22 8.11 9.01 9.17
C ASP A 22 8.12 8.79 10.69
N HIS A 23 6.99 8.35 11.29
CA HIS A 23 6.83 8.21 12.74
C HIS A 23 6.66 6.74 13.18
N ALA A 24 6.96 5.78 12.31
CA ALA A 24 7.16 4.38 12.70
C ALA A 24 8.67 4.17 12.96
N PRO A 25 9.09 3.66 14.13
CA PRO A 25 10.50 3.34 14.37
C PRO A 25 10.88 2.12 13.52
N GLY A 26 11.29 2.38 12.29
CA GLY A 26 11.56 1.40 11.25
C GLY A 26 11.39 2.06 9.88
N ARG A 27 12.49 2.54 9.31
CA ARG A 27 12.55 3.33 8.07
C ARG A 27 11.69 2.71 6.98
N VAL A 28 10.72 3.48 6.49
CA VAL A 28 9.96 3.10 5.30
C VAL A 28 10.90 3.05 4.12
N HIS A 29 10.73 2.02 3.30
CA HIS A 29 11.72 1.70 2.28
C HIS A 29 11.93 2.91 1.37
N PHE A 30 13.18 3.31 1.17
CA PHE A 30 13.54 4.52 0.42
C PHE A 30 13.03 4.51 -1.04
N LEU A 31 12.63 3.35 -1.54
CA LEU A 31 12.03 3.14 -2.87
C LEU A 31 10.59 3.67 -2.97
N TYR A 32 9.91 3.94 -1.85
CA TYR A 32 8.51 4.36 -1.87
C TYR A 32 8.41 5.87 -1.99
N GLN A 33 8.52 6.37 -3.21
CA GLN A 33 8.39 7.79 -3.54
C GLN A 33 7.35 7.97 -4.64
N TYR A 34 6.37 8.83 -4.39
CA TYR A 34 5.26 9.08 -5.31
C TYR A 34 5.08 10.59 -5.46
N SER A 35 4.93 11.06 -6.69
CA SER A 35 4.69 12.47 -6.99
C SER A 35 3.22 12.84 -6.79
N LEU A 36 2.94 14.14 -6.70
CA LEU A 36 1.56 14.63 -6.74
C LEU A 36 0.89 14.29 -8.08
N ASP A 37 1.64 14.35 -9.19
CA ASP A 37 1.12 14.03 -10.52
C ASP A 37 0.62 12.57 -10.60
N PHE A 38 1.38 11.62 -10.03
CA PHE A 38 0.94 10.22 -9.92
C PHE A 38 -0.40 10.09 -9.20
N LEU A 39 -0.59 10.87 -8.12
CA LEU A 39 -1.85 10.87 -7.38
C LEU A 39 -3.00 11.50 -8.20
N LEU A 40 -2.75 12.61 -8.89
CA LEU A 40 -3.72 13.27 -9.75
C LEU A 40 -4.14 12.39 -10.95
N ASP A 41 -3.23 11.59 -11.47
CA ASP A 41 -3.52 10.61 -12.53
C ASP A 41 -4.45 9.50 -12.03
N ILE A 42 -4.28 9.05 -10.78
CA ILE A 42 -5.23 8.12 -10.14
C ILE A 42 -6.62 8.76 -10.05
N PHE A 43 -6.70 10.00 -9.57
CA PHE A 43 -7.98 10.72 -9.51
C PHE A 43 -8.66 10.83 -10.87
N THR A 44 -7.89 11.22 -11.88
CA THR A 44 -8.39 11.37 -13.25
C THR A 44 -8.87 10.04 -13.83
N CYS A 45 -8.16 8.95 -13.54
CA CYS A 45 -8.54 7.59 -13.95
C CYS A 45 -9.87 7.18 -13.30
N VAL A 46 -9.98 7.35 -11.99
CA VAL A 46 -11.19 6.98 -11.23
C VAL A 46 -12.42 7.79 -11.67
N LEU A 47 -12.25 9.10 -11.88
CA LEU A 47 -13.33 9.99 -12.30
C LEU A 47 -13.82 9.73 -13.74
N LYS A 48 -13.02 9.06 -14.57
CA LYS A 48 -13.36 8.65 -15.94
C LYS A 48 -13.88 7.20 -16.02
N SER A 49 -14.09 6.54 -14.88
CA SER A 49 -14.58 5.16 -14.84
C SER A 49 -15.93 5.01 -15.56
N PRO A 50 -16.12 3.97 -16.40
CA PRO A 50 -17.37 3.74 -17.13
C PRO A 50 -18.58 3.53 -16.20
N GLU A 51 -18.37 3.04 -14.98
CA GLU A 51 -19.41 2.84 -13.96
C GLU A 51 -20.12 4.15 -13.58
N LEU A 52 -19.43 5.29 -13.75
CA LEU A 52 -19.97 6.62 -13.46
C LEU A 52 -20.87 7.16 -14.58
N ALA A 53 -20.76 6.63 -15.80
CA ALA A 53 -21.55 7.10 -16.93
C ALA A 53 -23.05 6.75 -16.80
N GLY A 54 -23.37 5.67 -16.09
CA GLY A 54 -24.74 5.20 -15.86
C GLY A 54 -25.39 5.67 -14.55
N THR A 55 -24.63 6.31 -13.65
CA THR A 55 -25.10 6.62 -12.29
C THR A 55 -25.54 8.08 -12.16
N GLN A 56 -26.84 8.33 -11.98
CA GLN A 56 -27.40 9.68 -11.82
C GLN A 56 -27.51 10.15 -10.36
N ASP A 57 -27.61 9.22 -9.41
CA ASP A 57 -27.65 9.58 -7.99
C ASP A 57 -26.27 10.07 -7.51
N HIS A 58 -26.25 11.24 -6.88
CA HIS A 58 -25.04 11.88 -6.39
C HIS A 58 -24.39 11.10 -5.24
N LEU A 59 -25.19 10.52 -4.35
CA LEU A 59 -24.67 9.76 -3.20
C LEU A 59 -24.10 8.42 -3.64
N GLN A 60 -24.83 7.67 -4.48
CA GLN A 60 -24.33 6.44 -5.08
C GLN A 60 -23.04 6.70 -5.89
N ARG A 61 -23.01 7.77 -6.69
CA ARG A 61 -21.83 8.15 -7.47
C ARG A 61 -20.63 8.44 -6.57
N LEU A 62 -20.82 9.16 -5.46
CA LEU A 62 -19.76 9.44 -4.50
C LEU A 62 -19.20 8.16 -3.88
N ASN A 63 -20.07 7.21 -3.53
CA ASN A 63 -19.66 5.92 -2.96
C ASN A 63 -18.82 5.11 -3.96
N ILE A 64 -19.24 5.06 -5.23
CA ILE A 64 -18.50 4.39 -6.31
C ILE A 64 -17.12 5.05 -6.51
N ILE A 65 -17.06 6.38 -6.58
CA ILE A 65 -15.79 7.11 -6.71
C ILE A 65 -14.87 6.79 -5.55
N THR A 66 -15.39 6.81 -4.32
CA THR A 66 -14.59 6.58 -3.11
C THR A 66 -14.04 5.16 -3.08
N ALA A 67 -14.88 4.14 -3.35
CA ALA A 67 -14.46 2.74 -3.41
C ALA A 67 -13.39 2.52 -4.49
N ASN A 68 -13.63 3.01 -5.71
CA ASN A 68 -12.70 2.90 -6.83
C ASN A 68 -11.39 3.65 -6.56
N LEU A 69 -11.43 4.77 -5.84
CA LEU A 69 -10.25 5.52 -5.44
C LEU A 69 -9.35 4.68 -4.53
N PHE A 70 -9.88 4.18 -3.41
CA PHE A 70 -9.09 3.36 -2.48
C PHE A 70 -8.53 2.10 -3.17
N GLN A 71 -9.33 1.45 -4.01
CA GLN A 71 -8.91 0.26 -4.73
C GLN A 71 -7.79 0.58 -5.74
N THR A 72 -7.91 1.67 -6.49
CA THR A 72 -6.91 2.08 -7.50
C THR A 72 -5.62 2.55 -6.83
N VAL A 73 -5.71 3.31 -5.74
CA VAL A 73 -4.55 3.70 -4.93
C VAL A 73 -3.82 2.47 -4.42
N TYR A 74 -4.52 1.54 -3.78
CA TYR A 74 -3.91 0.30 -3.30
C TYR A 74 -3.23 -0.47 -4.43
N ARG A 75 -3.94 -0.70 -5.55
CA ARG A 75 -3.44 -1.47 -6.70
C ARG A 75 -2.18 -0.85 -7.29
N ARG A 76 -2.15 0.47 -7.51
CA ARG A 76 -1.01 1.14 -8.15
C ARG A 76 0.19 1.27 -7.21
N VAL A 77 -0.04 1.64 -5.95
CA VAL A 77 1.03 1.83 -4.95
C VAL A 77 1.66 0.48 -4.60
N SER A 78 0.86 -0.55 -4.32
CA SER A 78 1.35 -1.87 -3.90
C SER A 78 2.20 -2.59 -4.95
N ARG A 79 2.06 -2.29 -6.25
CA ARG A 79 2.94 -2.82 -7.31
C ARG A 79 4.42 -2.44 -7.12
N GLY A 80 4.68 -1.26 -6.55
CA GLY A 80 6.03 -0.77 -6.24
C GLY A 80 6.51 -1.10 -4.82
N MET A 81 5.68 -1.78 -4.01
CA MET A 81 5.99 -2.09 -2.61
C MET A 81 6.49 -3.52 -2.41
N LEU A 82 7.36 -3.69 -1.41
CA LEU A 82 7.69 -5.01 -0.89
C LEU A 82 6.45 -5.68 -0.33
N HIS A 83 6.34 -6.99 -0.50
CA HIS A 83 5.19 -7.77 -0.06
C HIS A 83 4.86 -7.57 1.43
N ALA A 84 5.90 -7.47 2.27
CA ALA A 84 5.75 -7.28 3.72
C ALA A 84 5.02 -5.97 4.09
N ASP A 85 5.16 -4.92 3.27
CA ASP A 85 4.64 -3.59 3.57
C ASP A 85 3.21 -3.35 3.01
N LYS A 86 2.71 -4.27 2.17
CA LYS A 86 1.40 -4.12 1.51
C LYS A 86 0.23 -4.13 2.49
N VAL A 87 0.32 -4.92 3.56
CA VAL A 87 -0.69 -4.95 4.62
C VAL A 87 -0.74 -3.60 5.33
N LEU A 88 0.42 -3.01 5.59
CA LEU A 88 0.51 -1.71 6.25
C LEU A 88 -0.15 -0.62 5.41
N LEU A 89 0.10 -0.59 4.10
CA LEU A 89 -0.62 0.32 3.19
C LEU A 89 -2.14 0.12 3.30
N ALA A 90 -2.63 -1.13 3.28
CA ALA A 90 -4.06 -1.40 3.36
C ALA A 90 -4.69 -0.94 4.69
N LEU A 91 -4.01 -1.18 5.82
CA LEU A 91 -4.45 -0.71 7.15
C LEU A 91 -4.48 0.82 7.22
N LEU A 92 -3.51 1.49 6.60
CA LEU A 92 -3.50 2.95 6.54
C LEU A 92 -4.66 3.49 5.70
N LEU A 93 -4.88 2.93 4.51
CA LEU A 93 -6.03 3.29 3.66
C LEU A 93 -7.37 3.04 4.39
N MET A 94 -7.47 1.96 5.15
CA MET A 94 -8.64 1.66 5.98
C MET A 94 -8.84 2.73 7.06
N ARG A 95 -7.78 3.09 7.79
CA ARG A 95 -7.88 4.14 8.81
C ARG A 95 -8.37 5.47 8.22
N ILE A 96 -7.90 5.79 7.00
CA ILE A 96 -8.31 6.98 6.26
C ILE A 96 -9.79 6.91 5.85
N SER A 97 -10.24 5.77 5.33
CA SER A 97 -11.62 5.58 4.90
C SER A 97 -12.60 5.68 6.06
N LEU A 98 -12.29 5.09 7.22
CA LEU A 98 -13.15 5.15 8.41
C LEU A 98 -13.34 6.58 8.92
N ARG A 99 -12.28 7.39 8.93
CA ARG A 99 -12.37 8.81 9.32
C ARG A 99 -13.24 9.64 8.38
N SER A 100 -13.39 9.20 7.14
CA SER A 100 -14.20 9.90 6.13
C SER A 100 -15.66 9.44 6.09
N ALA A 101 -15.97 8.21 6.49
CA ALA A 101 -17.27 7.58 6.23
C ALA A 101 -18.38 7.97 7.25
N GLY A 102 -18.04 8.54 8.40
CA GLY A 102 -18.99 9.09 9.38
C GLY A 102 -19.90 8.07 10.09
N GLY A 103 -19.83 6.79 9.75
CA GLY A 103 -20.65 5.71 10.33
C GLY A 103 -19.91 4.73 11.24
N GLU A 104 -18.58 4.83 11.33
CA GLU A 104 -17.72 3.95 12.14
C GLU A 104 -16.81 4.80 13.03
N PRO A 105 -16.47 4.36 14.26
CA PRO A 105 -15.49 5.05 15.07
C PRO A 105 -14.09 4.95 14.45
N SER A 106 -13.21 5.90 14.76
CA SER A 106 -11.85 5.95 14.21
C SER A 106 -10.89 4.92 14.83
N TYR A 107 -11.30 4.28 15.94
CA TYR A 107 -10.52 3.34 16.74
C TYR A 107 -9.14 3.87 17.17
N ASP A 108 -9.01 5.18 17.42
CA ASP A 108 -7.71 5.80 17.69
C ASP A 108 -7.01 5.21 18.93
N ALA A 109 -7.75 4.84 19.98
CA ALA A 109 -7.19 4.19 21.17
C ALA A 109 -6.59 2.81 20.87
N GLN A 110 -7.26 2.02 20.02
CA GLN A 110 -6.78 0.72 19.55
C GLN A 110 -5.52 0.89 18.71
N TRP A 111 -5.48 1.88 17.81
CA TRP A 111 -4.29 2.19 17.02
C TRP A 111 -3.11 2.64 17.89
N ASP A 112 -3.36 3.46 18.91
CA ASP A 112 -2.32 3.91 19.84
C ASP A 112 -1.73 2.76 20.65
N LEU A 113 -2.55 1.75 21.00
CA LEU A 113 -2.09 0.51 21.62
C LEU A 113 -1.20 -0.28 20.66
N LEU A 114 -1.67 -0.54 19.44
CA LEU A 114 -0.95 -1.34 18.43
C LEU A 114 0.37 -0.71 18.01
N LEU A 115 0.42 0.62 17.90
CA LEU A 115 1.61 1.36 17.50
C LEU A 115 2.54 1.69 18.69
N GLY A 116 2.11 1.41 19.92
CA GLY A 116 2.87 1.72 21.13
C GLY A 116 3.13 3.22 21.34
N ARG A 117 2.30 4.09 20.76
CA ARG A 117 2.53 5.55 20.68
C ARG A 117 2.12 6.33 21.92
N SER A 118 1.32 5.76 22.82
CA SER A 118 0.80 6.49 23.98
C SER A 118 1.64 6.30 25.23
N GLU A 119 1.95 7.42 25.92
CA GLU A 119 2.50 7.42 27.28
C GLU A 119 1.59 6.67 28.28
N LEU A 120 0.29 6.60 28.00
CA LEU A 120 -0.67 5.79 28.76
C LEU A 120 -0.30 4.30 28.75
N PHE A 121 0.36 3.82 27.70
CA PHE A 121 0.86 2.44 27.56
C PHE A 121 2.38 2.32 27.84
N ALA A 122 3.07 3.44 28.10
CA ALA A 122 4.48 3.50 28.46
C ALA A 122 4.74 3.29 29.96
N SER A 123 3.69 3.03 30.75
CA SER A 123 3.83 2.71 32.17
C SER A 123 4.79 1.55 32.37
N LYS A 124 5.71 1.68 33.35
CA LYS A 124 6.57 0.62 33.84
C LYS A 124 5.69 -0.62 34.01
N THR A 125 5.92 -1.65 33.20
CA THR A 125 5.22 -2.93 33.30
C THR A 125 5.35 -3.39 34.74
N ALA A 126 4.32 -3.18 35.56
CA ALA A 126 4.23 -3.85 36.83
C ALA A 126 4.23 -5.33 36.46
N HIS A 127 5.28 -6.04 36.84
CA HIS A 127 5.37 -7.48 36.64
C HIS A 127 4.28 -8.13 37.49
N GLN A 128 3.06 -8.15 36.98
CA GLN A 128 1.98 -8.94 37.53
C GLN A 128 2.24 -10.36 37.06
N SER A 129 2.45 -11.25 38.04
CA SER A 129 2.45 -12.69 37.80
C SER A 129 1.11 -13.09 37.16
N PRO A 130 1.12 -14.01 36.18
CA PRO A 130 -0.12 -14.51 35.59
C PRO A 130 -1.00 -15.11 36.70
N PRO A 131 -2.35 -14.98 36.60
CA PRO A 131 -3.26 -15.62 37.53
C PRO A 131 -3.01 -17.14 37.58
N THR A 132 -3.19 -17.76 38.75
CA THR A 132 -3.02 -19.23 38.91
C THR A 132 -3.89 -20.03 37.94
N ALA A 133 -5.05 -19.49 37.55
CA ALA A 133 -5.96 -20.10 36.57
C ALA A 133 -5.43 -20.09 35.13
N LEU A 134 -4.43 -19.24 34.82
CA LEU A 134 -3.88 -19.04 33.48
C LEU A 134 -2.34 -19.26 33.49
N PRO A 135 -1.86 -20.46 33.88
CA PRO A 135 -0.43 -20.72 34.08
C PRO A 135 0.40 -20.68 32.79
N PHE A 136 -0.25 -20.75 31.62
CA PHE A 136 0.39 -20.72 30.30
C PHE A 136 0.71 -19.30 29.80
N LEU A 137 0.24 -18.24 30.48
CA LEU A 137 0.55 -16.87 30.11
C LEU A 137 1.96 -16.46 30.55
N THR A 138 2.67 -15.76 29.67
CA THR A 138 3.99 -15.21 29.96
C THR A 138 3.87 -13.81 30.56
N SER A 139 4.95 -13.29 31.15
CA SER A 139 5.02 -11.90 31.60
C SER A 139 4.80 -10.90 30.46
N GLN A 140 5.18 -11.25 29.22
CA GLN A 140 4.92 -10.44 28.03
C GLN A 140 3.42 -10.40 27.70
N HIS A 141 2.73 -11.55 27.72
CA HIS A 141 1.28 -11.59 27.51
C HIS A 141 0.55 -10.74 28.57
N MET A 142 0.94 -10.89 29.84
CA MET A 142 0.37 -10.08 30.92
C MET A 142 0.58 -8.57 30.70
N GLY A 143 1.79 -8.16 30.29
CA GLY A 143 2.07 -6.77 29.94
C GLY A 143 1.19 -6.24 28.80
N ALA A 144 0.91 -7.07 27.78
CA ALA A 144 0.03 -6.70 26.68
C ALA A 144 -1.45 -6.65 27.09
N ILE A 145 -1.92 -7.60 27.91
CA ILE A 145 -3.30 -7.65 28.42
C ILE A 145 -3.59 -6.43 29.30
N ILE A 146 -2.70 -6.08 30.24
CA ILE A 146 -2.86 -4.91 31.12
C ILE A 146 -3.01 -3.62 30.31
N LYS A 147 -2.27 -3.51 29.19
CA LYS A 147 -2.43 -2.37 28.28
C LYS A 147 -3.78 -2.43 27.56
N ALA A 148 -4.19 -3.59 27.07
CA ALA A 148 -5.48 -3.78 26.41
C ALA A 148 -6.68 -3.50 27.33
N GLN A 149 -6.61 -3.81 28.63
CA GLN A 149 -7.68 -3.52 29.61
C GLN A 149 -8.01 -2.04 29.77
N LYS A 150 -7.16 -1.13 29.25
CA LYS A 150 -7.46 0.31 29.22
C LYS A 150 -8.36 0.71 28.05
N LEU A 151 -8.61 -0.20 27.11
CA LEU A 151 -9.52 0.01 26.00
C LEU A 151 -10.96 -0.24 26.43
N PRO A 152 -11.92 0.53 25.88
CA PRO A 152 -13.34 0.31 26.17
C PRO A 152 -13.77 -1.09 25.71
N GLY A 153 -14.44 -1.82 26.60
CA GLY A 153 -14.91 -3.19 26.40
C GLY A 153 -13.88 -4.27 26.76
N PHE A 154 -12.63 -3.94 27.06
CA PHE A 154 -11.59 -4.90 27.46
C PHE A 154 -11.30 -4.90 28.96
N GLU A 155 -12.02 -4.13 29.77
CA GLU A 155 -11.76 -3.96 31.20
C GLU A 155 -11.72 -5.31 31.93
N ASN A 156 -12.67 -6.21 31.61
CA ASN A 156 -12.82 -7.53 32.22
C ASN A 156 -12.14 -8.66 31.43
N MET A 157 -11.22 -8.33 30.50
CA MET A 157 -10.55 -9.32 29.63
C MET A 157 -9.93 -10.48 30.42
N LEU A 158 -9.24 -10.20 31.54
CA LEU A 158 -8.63 -11.23 32.39
C LEU A 158 -9.67 -12.12 33.10
N ASP A 159 -10.78 -11.55 33.56
CA ASP A 159 -11.84 -12.30 34.23
C ASP A 159 -12.53 -13.25 33.25
N ILE A 160 -12.79 -12.78 32.03
CA ILE A 160 -13.35 -13.58 30.94
C ILE A 160 -12.42 -14.73 30.57
N MET A 161 -11.11 -14.51 30.55
CA MET A 161 -10.11 -15.56 30.32
C MET A 161 -10.08 -16.57 31.47
N CYS A 162 -10.11 -16.11 32.73
CA CYS A 162 -10.12 -16.97 33.91
C CYS A 162 -11.38 -17.85 33.99
N ALA A 163 -12.50 -17.39 33.44
CA ALA A 163 -13.73 -18.18 33.37
C ALA A 163 -13.67 -19.33 32.35
N ARG A 164 -12.78 -19.25 31.35
CA ARG A 164 -12.69 -20.21 30.24
C ARG A 164 -11.23 -20.57 29.87
N PRO A 165 -10.39 -20.99 30.84
CA PRO A 165 -8.96 -21.13 30.63
C PRO A 165 -8.60 -22.19 29.58
N ASP A 166 -9.33 -23.31 29.54
CA ASP A 166 -9.09 -24.40 28.60
C ASP A 166 -9.32 -23.98 27.14
N GLN A 167 -10.39 -23.20 26.87
CA GLN A 167 -10.69 -22.68 25.54
C GLN A 167 -9.61 -21.72 25.05
N ILE A 168 -9.09 -20.86 25.93
CA ILE A 168 -8.02 -19.90 25.57
C ILE A 168 -6.72 -20.64 25.30
N LYS A 169 -6.41 -21.66 26.11
CA LYS A 169 -5.23 -22.49 25.91
C LYS A 169 -5.29 -23.21 24.56
N GLU A 170 -6.41 -23.88 24.26
CA GLU A 170 -6.61 -24.57 22.98
C GLU A 170 -6.46 -23.59 21.81
N TRP A 171 -7.08 -22.40 21.90
CA TRP A 171 -6.95 -21.38 20.87
C TRP A 171 -5.51 -20.88 20.67
N MET A 172 -4.73 -20.71 21.75
CA MET A 172 -3.32 -20.31 21.65
C MET A 172 -2.44 -21.37 20.97
N GLU A 173 -2.82 -22.65 21.08
CA GLU A 173 -2.12 -23.79 20.47
C GLU A 173 -2.56 -24.04 19.01
N MET A 174 -3.61 -23.38 18.51
CA MET A 174 -4.05 -23.52 17.13
C MET A 174 -3.01 -23.00 16.12
N ASP A 175 -2.95 -23.65 14.96
CA ASP A 175 -2.11 -23.19 13.85
C ASP A 175 -2.61 -21.84 13.30
N ASN A 176 -3.92 -21.69 13.07
CA ASN A 176 -4.53 -20.50 12.46
C ASN A 176 -5.52 -19.82 13.44
N PRO A 177 -5.04 -19.29 14.58
CA PRO A 177 -5.89 -18.76 15.63
C PRO A 177 -6.71 -17.52 15.20
N GLU A 178 -6.22 -16.76 14.22
CA GLU A 178 -6.91 -15.60 13.66
C GLU A 178 -8.26 -15.96 13.01
N ALA A 179 -8.49 -17.23 12.67
CA ALA A 179 -9.75 -17.68 12.09
C ALA A 179 -10.89 -17.82 13.10
N ALA A 180 -10.57 -18.03 14.37
CA ALA A 180 -11.54 -18.34 15.41
C ALA A 180 -11.18 -17.65 16.74
N VAL A 181 -10.96 -16.32 16.69
CA VAL A 181 -10.54 -15.54 17.85
C VAL A 181 -11.63 -15.54 18.94
N PRO A 182 -11.31 -15.92 20.19
CA PRO A 182 -12.28 -15.92 21.28
C PRO A 182 -12.71 -14.48 21.60
N VAL A 183 -13.99 -14.31 21.93
CA VAL A 183 -14.54 -13.03 22.37
C VAL A 183 -14.08 -12.77 23.80
N LEU A 184 -13.12 -11.86 23.95
CA LEU A 184 -12.53 -11.42 25.22
C LEU A 184 -12.83 -9.95 25.54
N TRP A 185 -13.78 -9.37 24.82
CA TRP A 185 -14.30 -8.04 25.04
C TRP A 185 -15.80 -8.12 25.32
N GLU A 186 -16.33 -7.10 25.97
CA GLU A 186 -17.74 -6.91 26.22
C GLU A 186 -18.32 -5.94 25.20
N ASP A 187 -19.51 -6.25 24.70
CA ASP A 187 -20.32 -5.35 23.86
C ASP A 187 -21.76 -5.39 24.37
N PRO A 188 -22.02 -4.80 25.55
CA PRO A 188 -23.33 -4.88 26.19
C PRO A 188 -24.44 -4.21 25.36
N GLU A 189 -24.08 -3.25 24.52
CA GLU A 189 -25.02 -2.51 23.68
C GLU A 189 -25.19 -3.12 22.29
N GLN A 190 -24.45 -4.19 21.95
CA GLN A 190 -24.43 -4.85 20.64
C GLN A 190 -24.24 -3.87 19.47
N LYS A 191 -23.34 -2.90 19.65
CA LYS A 191 -23.09 -1.83 18.67
C LYS A 191 -21.90 -2.13 17.76
N LEU A 192 -21.15 -3.20 18.02
CA LEU A 192 -19.99 -3.51 17.20
C LEU A 192 -20.40 -3.94 15.79
N THR A 193 -19.89 -3.18 14.82
CA THR A 193 -19.93 -3.52 13.41
C THR A 193 -18.95 -4.67 13.10
N ALA A 194 -19.02 -5.22 11.89
CA ALA A 194 -18.06 -6.24 11.45
C ALA A 194 -16.61 -5.75 11.55
N ILE A 195 -16.38 -4.46 11.28
CA ILE A 195 -15.07 -3.80 11.40
C ILE A 195 -14.65 -3.70 12.86
N GLY A 196 -15.56 -3.31 13.76
CA GLY A 196 -15.30 -3.24 15.19
C GLY A 196 -14.98 -4.59 15.80
N VAL A 197 -15.70 -5.64 15.41
CA VAL A 197 -15.41 -7.02 15.81
C VAL A 197 -14.02 -7.42 15.32
N ALA A 198 -13.70 -7.21 14.04
CA ALA A 198 -12.38 -7.56 13.50
C ALA A 198 -11.24 -6.76 14.16
N MET A 199 -11.49 -5.49 14.55
CA MET A 199 -10.53 -4.68 15.29
C MET A 199 -10.26 -5.27 16.68
N ASN A 200 -11.32 -5.63 17.41
CA ASN A 200 -11.17 -6.25 18.73
C ASN A 200 -10.47 -7.63 18.63
N GLN A 201 -10.76 -8.40 17.59
CA GLN A 201 -10.03 -9.64 17.30
C GLN A 201 -8.53 -9.39 17.06
N LEU A 202 -8.17 -8.34 16.31
CA LEU A 202 -6.78 -7.94 16.11
C LEU A 202 -6.08 -7.61 17.43
N ILE A 203 -6.76 -6.95 18.37
CA ILE A 203 -6.23 -6.64 19.70
C ILE A 203 -5.98 -7.93 20.50
N VAL A 204 -6.92 -8.88 20.48
CA VAL A 204 -6.73 -10.18 21.14
C VAL A 204 -5.52 -10.94 20.57
N VAL A 205 -5.40 -11.00 19.24
CA VAL A 205 -4.25 -11.61 18.56
C VAL A 205 -2.96 -10.88 18.91
N HIS A 206 -2.94 -9.55 18.91
CA HIS A 206 -1.79 -8.76 19.34
C HIS A 206 -1.31 -9.11 20.75
N CYS A 207 -2.23 -9.33 21.69
CA CYS A 207 -1.90 -9.63 23.09
C CYS A 207 -1.40 -11.06 23.31
N LEU A 208 -1.94 -12.05 22.59
CA LEU A 208 -1.74 -13.48 22.90
C LEU A 208 -1.00 -14.28 21.81
N ARG A 209 -1.08 -13.87 20.54
CA ARG A 209 -0.49 -14.55 19.36
C ARG A 209 0.07 -13.52 18.38
N SER A 210 1.01 -12.69 18.84
CA SER A 210 1.57 -11.58 18.06
C SER A 210 2.27 -12.00 16.78
N ASP A 211 2.70 -13.26 16.68
CA ASP A 211 3.22 -13.88 15.45
C ASP A 211 2.16 -14.02 14.34
N ARG A 212 0.87 -14.08 14.70
CA ARG A 212 -0.26 -14.13 13.76
C ARG A 212 -0.89 -12.75 13.50
N LEU A 213 -0.26 -11.68 13.98
CA LEU A 213 -0.77 -10.30 13.83
C LEU A 213 -1.02 -9.90 12.38
N MET A 214 -0.10 -10.25 11.46
CA MET A 214 -0.26 -9.93 10.04
C MET A 214 -1.46 -10.64 9.41
N ALA A 215 -1.69 -11.92 9.76
CA ALA A 215 -2.84 -12.68 9.28
C ALA A 215 -4.15 -12.08 9.82
N SER A 216 -4.18 -11.68 11.09
CA SER A 216 -5.34 -10.98 11.67
C SER A 216 -5.56 -9.59 11.04
N ALA A 217 -4.49 -8.88 10.68
CA ALA A 217 -4.59 -7.59 9.98
C ALA A 217 -5.21 -7.74 8.58
N HIS A 218 -4.88 -8.81 7.85
CA HIS A 218 -5.56 -9.12 6.58
C HIS A 218 -7.08 -9.28 6.77
N ARG A 219 -7.51 -9.95 7.85
CA ARG A 219 -8.95 -10.12 8.16
C ARG A 219 -9.61 -8.80 8.49
N LEU A 220 -8.93 -7.91 9.21
CA LEU A 220 -9.42 -6.56 9.50
C LEU A 220 -9.63 -5.75 8.21
N VAL A 221 -8.66 -5.78 7.29
CA VAL A 221 -8.77 -5.12 5.99
C VAL A 221 -9.92 -5.72 5.16
N ALA A 222 -10.06 -7.04 5.17
CA ALA A 222 -11.14 -7.73 4.47
C ALA A 222 -12.53 -7.35 5.03
N ALA A 223 -12.66 -7.15 6.35
CA ALA A 223 -13.90 -6.65 6.94
C ALA A 223 -14.25 -5.23 6.47
N ALA A 224 -13.26 -4.39 6.18
CA ALA A 224 -13.47 -2.99 5.79
C ALA A 224 -13.64 -2.79 4.27
N PHE A 225 -12.88 -3.51 3.45
CA PHE A 225 -12.85 -3.33 1.98
C PHE A 225 -13.24 -4.58 1.18
N GLY A 226 -13.50 -5.71 1.84
CA GLY A 226 -13.78 -7.00 1.21
C GLY A 226 -12.52 -7.84 0.96
N ASP A 227 -12.71 -9.17 0.85
CA ASP A 227 -11.63 -10.16 0.70
C ASP A 227 -10.75 -9.95 -0.55
N GLY A 228 -11.32 -9.33 -1.59
CA GLY A 228 -10.65 -9.08 -2.87
C GLY A 228 -9.69 -7.89 -2.86
N PHE A 229 -9.78 -6.99 -1.88
CA PHE A 229 -9.07 -5.69 -1.92
C PHE A 229 -7.56 -5.84 -2.09
N MET A 230 -6.97 -6.75 -1.31
CA MET A 230 -5.53 -7.05 -1.30
C MET A 230 -5.09 -8.11 -2.33
N GLN A 231 -5.98 -8.51 -3.24
CA GLN A 231 -5.67 -9.50 -4.27
C GLN A 231 -5.44 -8.87 -5.64
N GLN A 232 -5.80 -7.58 -5.79
CA GLN A 232 -5.82 -6.85 -7.06
C GLN A 232 -4.43 -6.55 -7.64
N ASP A 233 -3.37 -6.72 -6.85
CA ASP A 233 -1.97 -6.48 -7.24
C ASP A 233 -1.18 -7.79 -7.50
N LYS A 234 -1.81 -8.95 -7.28
CA LYS A 234 -1.13 -10.26 -7.40
C LYS A 234 -0.78 -10.65 -8.83
N VAL A 235 -1.54 -10.16 -9.82
CA VAL A 235 -1.27 -10.37 -11.25
C VAL A 235 -0.88 -9.04 -11.85
N ILE A 236 0.40 -8.90 -12.21
CA ILE A 236 0.91 -7.73 -12.92
C ILE A 236 0.76 -7.97 -14.42
N ASP A 237 -0.23 -7.31 -15.02
CA ASP A 237 -0.37 -7.21 -16.47
C ASP A 237 0.46 -6.02 -16.98
N LEU A 238 1.69 -6.31 -17.41
CA LEU A 238 2.59 -5.26 -17.94
C LEU A 238 2.03 -4.61 -19.21
N HIS A 239 1.26 -5.33 -20.01
CA HIS A 239 0.67 -4.78 -21.23
C HIS A 239 -0.35 -3.70 -20.88
N ASP A 240 -1.32 -4.03 -20.01
CA ASP A 240 -2.36 -3.10 -19.56
C ASP A 240 -1.76 -1.86 -18.87
N ILE A 241 -0.76 -2.06 -18.01
CA ILE A 241 -0.10 -0.95 -17.31
C ILE A 241 0.54 0.02 -18.31
N ILE A 242 1.30 -0.50 -19.28
CA ILE A 242 2.04 0.31 -20.23
C ILE A 242 1.10 1.07 -21.17
N ASP A 243 0.00 0.45 -21.61
CA ASP A 243 -0.92 1.05 -22.57
C ASP A 243 -1.98 1.97 -21.94
N ASN A 244 -2.42 1.67 -20.71
CA ASN A 244 -3.57 2.34 -20.10
C ASN A 244 -3.23 3.15 -18.84
N GLU A 245 -2.10 2.87 -18.17
CA GLU A 245 -1.78 3.51 -16.88
C GLU A 245 -0.57 4.45 -16.92
N VAL A 246 0.36 4.28 -17.86
CA VAL A 246 1.63 5.04 -17.92
C VAL A 246 1.65 5.96 -19.14
N SER A 247 2.09 7.22 -18.95
CA SER A 247 2.32 8.15 -20.06
C SER A 247 3.70 7.92 -20.69
N SER A 248 3.85 8.23 -21.98
CA SER A 248 5.16 8.24 -22.66
C SER A 248 6.17 9.23 -22.06
N SER A 249 5.69 10.18 -21.24
CA SER A 249 6.52 11.14 -20.50
C SER A 249 7.12 10.53 -19.23
N ASP A 250 6.61 9.39 -18.77
CA ASP A 250 6.86 8.85 -17.45
C ASP A 250 7.62 7.52 -17.61
N PRO A 251 8.91 7.46 -17.21
CA PRO A 251 9.66 6.23 -17.32
C PRO A 251 9.13 5.16 -16.36
N VAL A 252 9.12 3.90 -16.81
CA VAL A 252 8.79 2.76 -15.94
C VAL A 252 10.06 2.25 -15.28
N LEU A 253 10.06 2.24 -13.94
CA LEU A 253 11.12 1.63 -13.16
C LEU A 253 10.72 0.23 -12.72
N LEU A 254 11.49 -0.78 -13.15
CA LEU A 254 11.37 -2.17 -12.74
C LEU A 254 12.40 -2.47 -11.65
N CYS A 255 11.92 -2.46 -10.41
CA CYS A 255 12.69 -2.91 -9.25
C CYS A 255 12.50 -4.42 -9.06
N SER A 256 13.60 -5.16 -8.97
CA SER A 256 13.58 -6.60 -8.75
C SER A 256 14.37 -6.99 -7.51
N ALA A 257 13.97 -8.08 -6.85
CA ALA A 257 14.76 -8.66 -5.78
C ALA A 257 16.08 -9.23 -6.33
N ILE A 258 17.07 -9.35 -5.45
CA ILE A 258 18.35 -10.01 -5.75
C ILE A 258 18.07 -11.42 -6.31
N GLY A 259 18.73 -11.78 -7.39
CA GLY A 259 18.56 -13.06 -8.09
C GLY A 259 17.53 -13.01 -9.23
N TYR A 260 16.80 -11.92 -9.40
CA TYR A 260 15.74 -11.81 -10.40
C TYR A 260 15.92 -10.56 -11.28
N ASP A 261 15.69 -10.70 -12.58
CA ASP A 261 15.67 -9.58 -13.53
C ASP A 261 14.38 -9.62 -14.36
N ALA A 262 13.57 -8.57 -14.23
CA ALA A 262 12.33 -8.43 -14.98
C ALA A 262 12.52 -7.96 -16.43
N SER A 263 13.74 -7.64 -16.85
CA SER A 263 14.02 -7.03 -18.16
C SER A 263 13.54 -7.88 -19.34
N GLY A 264 13.67 -9.21 -19.25
CA GLY A 264 13.18 -10.14 -20.27
C GLY A 264 11.67 -10.06 -20.51
N LYS A 265 10.86 -9.73 -19.48
CA LYS A 265 9.41 -9.55 -19.64
C LYS A 265 9.06 -8.39 -20.56
N ILE A 266 9.89 -7.35 -20.61
CA ILE A 266 9.70 -6.20 -21.50
C ILE A 266 10.11 -6.54 -22.94
N GLU A 267 11.18 -7.32 -23.09
CA GLU A 267 11.61 -7.82 -24.41
C GLU A 267 10.54 -8.72 -25.02
N ASP A 268 10.01 -9.67 -24.25
CA ASP A 268 8.91 -10.56 -24.66
C ASP A 268 7.66 -9.75 -25.03
N LEU A 269 7.30 -8.75 -24.21
CA LEU A 269 6.17 -7.88 -24.47
C LEU A 269 6.35 -7.05 -25.75
N GLY A 270 7.57 -6.57 -26.01
CA GLY A 270 7.90 -5.87 -27.24
C GLY A 270 7.68 -6.75 -28.48
N VAL A 271 8.10 -8.02 -28.42
CA VAL A 271 7.84 -8.99 -29.49
C VAL A 271 6.34 -9.25 -29.66
N GLN A 272 5.62 -9.50 -28.57
CA GLN A 272 4.17 -9.78 -28.57
C GLN A 272 3.35 -8.61 -29.15
N THR A 273 3.75 -7.38 -28.87
CA THR A 273 3.06 -6.16 -29.31
C THR A 273 3.58 -5.60 -30.64
N GLY A 274 4.62 -6.22 -31.22
CA GLY A 274 5.28 -5.70 -32.42
C GLY A 274 5.99 -4.36 -32.23
N ARG A 275 6.36 -4.03 -30.98
CA ARG A 275 7.04 -2.78 -30.62
C ARG A 275 8.55 -3.03 -30.50
N PRO A 276 9.39 -2.40 -31.34
CA PRO A 276 10.83 -2.63 -31.30
C PRO A 276 11.44 -2.08 -30.00
N VAL A 277 12.18 -2.94 -29.29
CA VAL A 277 12.89 -2.63 -28.04
C VAL A 277 14.39 -2.52 -28.30
N THR A 278 14.99 -1.41 -27.89
CA THR A 278 16.44 -1.22 -27.86
C THR A 278 16.92 -1.44 -26.42
N SER A 279 17.59 -2.56 -26.16
CA SER A 279 18.14 -2.90 -24.85
C SER A 279 19.60 -2.43 -24.71
N ILE A 280 19.91 -1.70 -23.64
CA ILE A 280 21.24 -1.14 -23.36
C ILE A 280 21.60 -1.42 -21.90
N ALA A 281 22.77 -2.01 -21.68
CA ALA A 281 23.32 -2.20 -20.33
C ALA A 281 24.08 -0.94 -19.90
N ILE A 282 23.72 -0.42 -18.73
CA ILE A 282 24.39 0.71 -18.10
C ILE A 282 25.54 0.22 -17.23
N GLY A 283 26.69 0.88 -17.29
CA GLY A 283 27.90 0.50 -16.53
C GLY A 283 29.23 0.89 -17.18
N SER A 284 29.21 1.51 -18.37
CA SER A 284 30.41 2.01 -19.05
C SER A 284 30.14 3.36 -19.72
N ALA A 285 31.20 4.11 -20.04
CA ALA A 285 31.10 5.38 -20.77
C ALA A 285 30.45 5.22 -22.16
N GLU A 286 30.70 4.08 -22.81
CA GLU A 286 30.04 3.72 -24.07
C GLU A 286 28.55 3.46 -23.87
N GLY A 287 28.17 2.73 -22.81
CA GLY A 287 26.77 2.46 -22.48
C GLY A 287 25.97 3.73 -22.22
N PHE A 288 26.56 4.73 -21.54
CA PHE A 288 25.93 6.05 -21.36
C PHE A 288 25.67 6.75 -22.69
N SER A 289 26.68 6.79 -23.57
CA SER A 289 26.57 7.45 -24.88
C SER A 289 25.54 6.76 -25.79
N GLN A 290 25.50 5.43 -25.76
CA GLN A 290 24.50 4.63 -26.48
C GLN A 290 23.08 4.89 -25.94
N ALA A 291 22.92 4.97 -24.62
CA ALA A 291 21.64 5.26 -23.99
C ALA A 291 21.11 6.63 -24.41
N ASP A 292 21.92 7.70 -24.31
CA ASP A 292 21.51 9.05 -24.71
C ASP A 292 21.10 9.12 -26.19
N ALA A 293 21.87 8.46 -27.07
CA ALA A 293 21.55 8.37 -28.49
C ALA A 293 20.24 7.60 -28.74
N ALA A 294 20.03 6.48 -28.05
CA ALA A 294 18.84 5.66 -28.17
C ALA A 294 17.59 6.38 -27.65
N LEU A 295 17.66 7.07 -26.52
CA LEU A 295 16.56 7.86 -25.96
C LEU A 295 16.19 9.01 -26.91
N THR A 296 17.19 9.70 -27.47
CA THR A 296 16.97 10.76 -28.46
C THR A 296 16.31 10.24 -29.73
N ALA A 297 16.76 9.10 -30.26
CA ALA A 297 16.17 8.47 -31.44
C ALA A 297 14.76 7.95 -31.16
N ALA A 298 14.56 7.34 -30.00
CA ALA A 298 13.27 6.83 -29.56
C ALA A 298 12.25 7.96 -29.42
N SER A 299 12.64 9.10 -28.84
CA SER A 299 11.79 10.29 -28.68
C SER A 299 11.11 10.77 -29.98
N LYS A 300 11.75 10.52 -31.13
CA LYS A 300 11.29 10.89 -32.47
C LYS A 300 10.52 9.77 -33.18
N SER A 301 10.76 8.52 -32.81
CA SER A 301 10.28 7.33 -33.55
C SER A 301 9.30 6.46 -32.76
N GLY A 302 9.11 6.69 -31.46
CA GLY A 302 8.22 5.92 -30.58
C GLY A 302 8.72 4.52 -30.25
N ARG A 303 10.03 4.27 -30.38
CA ARG A 303 10.63 2.98 -30.01
C ARG A 303 10.73 2.84 -28.50
N TRP A 304 10.80 1.60 -28.03
CA TRP A 304 11.01 1.32 -26.61
C TRP A 304 12.51 1.27 -26.32
N VAL A 305 12.93 1.86 -25.21
CA VAL A 305 14.31 1.79 -24.73
C VAL A 305 14.32 1.10 -23.37
N LEU A 306 15.07 0.00 -23.27
CA LEU A 306 15.24 -0.77 -22.04
C LEU A 306 16.66 -0.55 -21.51
N LEU A 307 16.78 0.17 -20.39
CA LEU A 307 18.04 0.43 -19.72
C LEU A 307 18.23 -0.60 -18.59
N LYS A 308 19.24 -1.46 -18.69
CA LYS A 308 19.54 -2.50 -17.70
C LYS A 308 20.63 -2.01 -16.73
N ASN A 309 20.61 -2.48 -15.49
CA ASN A 309 21.61 -2.21 -14.45
C ASN A 309 21.76 -0.71 -14.10
N VAL A 310 20.67 0.06 -14.14
CA VAL A 310 20.71 1.52 -13.87
C VAL A 310 21.19 1.86 -12.46
N HIS A 311 21.08 0.93 -11.51
CA HIS A 311 21.57 1.08 -10.13
C HIS A 311 23.10 1.24 -10.05
N LEU A 312 23.84 0.80 -11.08
CA LEU A 312 25.30 0.95 -11.16
C LEU A 312 25.74 2.39 -11.50
N ALA A 313 24.81 3.27 -11.90
CA ALA A 313 25.12 4.62 -12.34
C ALA A 313 24.12 5.68 -11.84
N PRO A 314 24.00 5.88 -10.51
CA PRO A 314 23.03 6.80 -9.91
C PRO A 314 23.20 8.25 -10.37
N GLN A 315 24.45 8.71 -10.54
CA GLN A 315 24.73 10.07 -11.01
C GLN A 315 24.23 10.29 -12.45
N TRP A 316 24.39 9.29 -13.32
CA TRP A 316 23.91 9.37 -14.70
C TRP A 316 22.37 9.33 -14.73
N LEU A 317 21.76 8.48 -13.92
CA LEU A 317 20.30 8.39 -13.81
C LEU A 317 19.66 9.71 -13.34
N GLY A 318 20.26 10.39 -12.35
CA GLY A 318 19.79 11.72 -11.91
C GLY A 318 19.96 12.81 -12.98
N ASN A 319 21.02 12.76 -13.79
CA ASN A 319 21.18 13.67 -14.92
C ASN A 319 20.13 13.40 -16.03
N MET A 320 19.82 12.13 -16.26
CA MET A 320 18.81 11.70 -17.25
C MET A 320 17.40 12.19 -16.87
N GLU A 321 17.02 12.09 -15.59
CA GLU A 321 15.74 12.60 -15.08
C GLU A 321 15.55 14.10 -15.36
N ASN A 322 16.59 14.90 -15.08
CA ASN A 322 16.59 16.33 -15.36
C ASN A 322 16.40 16.61 -16.87
N ALA A 323 17.12 15.87 -17.73
CA ALA A 323 17.01 16.02 -19.18
C ALA A 323 15.60 15.68 -19.70
N TYR A 324 14.98 14.62 -19.18
CA TYR A 324 13.59 14.24 -19.51
C TYR A 324 12.57 15.32 -19.09
N THR A 325 12.73 15.86 -17.89
CA THR A 325 11.85 16.93 -17.38
C THR A 325 11.90 18.16 -18.28
N HIS A 326 13.08 18.57 -18.74
CA HIS A 326 13.25 19.70 -19.67
C HIS A 326 12.65 19.43 -21.07
N LEU A 327 12.77 18.20 -21.59
CA LEU A 327 12.16 17.79 -22.86
C LEU A 327 10.63 17.79 -22.80
N ASN A 328 10.04 17.47 -21.65
CA ASN A 328 8.59 17.53 -21.45
C ASN A 328 8.08 18.97 -21.34
N LEU A 329 8.78 19.85 -20.60
CA LEU A 329 8.42 21.27 -20.45
C LEU A 329 8.49 22.08 -21.76
N THR A 330 9.41 21.72 -22.66
CA THR A 330 9.51 22.33 -24.00
C THR A 330 8.43 21.83 -24.97
N ARG A 331 7.86 20.63 -24.75
CA ARG A 331 6.71 20.14 -25.52
C ARG A 331 5.38 20.75 -25.06
N THR A 332 5.19 20.96 -23.76
CA THR A 332 3.93 21.52 -23.22
C THR A 332 3.76 23.01 -23.49
N SER A 333 4.86 23.76 -23.66
CA SER A 333 4.83 25.18 -24.05
C SER A 333 4.47 25.43 -25.53
N GLY A 334 4.37 24.38 -26.36
CA GLY A 334 4.09 24.48 -27.80
C GLY A 334 2.72 23.98 -28.28
N CYS A 335 1.89 23.37 -27.45
CA CYS A 335 0.59 22.81 -27.88
C CYS A 335 -0.45 22.79 -26.76
N SER A 336 -1.15 23.90 -26.59
CA SER A 336 -2.49 23.93 -25.99
C SER A 336 -3.49 23.55 -27.08
N SER A 337 -4.32 22.54 -26.82
CA SER A 337 -5.41 22.02 -27.67
C SER A 337 -5.05 20.90 -28.66
N HIS A 338 -5.85 19.83 -28.60
CA HIS A 338 -5.85 18.63 -29.44
C HIS A 338 -4.86 17.50 -29.09
N ARG A 339 -5.28 16.66 -28.14
CA ARG A 339 -4.86 15.26 -28.04
C ARG A 339 -5.59 14.47 -29.15
N SER A 340 -5.14 14.59 -30.41
CA SER A 340 -5.56 13.69 -31.49
C SER A 340 -4.66 12.47 -31.51
N GLN A 341 -5.28 11.30 -31.72
CA GLN A 341 -4.62 10.02 -31.99
C GLN A 341 -3.55 10.18 -33.09
N SER A 342 -2.47 9.39 -33.02
CA SER A 342 -1.36 9.27 -33.98
C SER A 342 -0.07 10.11 -33.74
N GLN A 343 0.54 10.02 -32.56
CA GLN A 343 1.99 10.26 -32.45
C GLN A 343 2.70 9.07 -31.78
N PRO A 344 3.94 8.73 -32.18
CA PRO A 344 4.66 7.59 -31.62
C PRO A 344 4.99 7.84 -30.15
N SER A 345 4.32 7.14 -29.24
CA SER A 345 4.59 7.17 -27.80
C SER A 345 5.91 6.49 -27.51
N THR A 346 6.94 7.28 -27.18
CA THR A 346 8.24 6.76 -26.73
C THR A 346 8.10 6.21 -25.33
N PHE A 347 8.67 5.05 -25.06
CA PHE A 347 8.53 4.39 -23.76
C PHE A 347 9.90 3.97 -23.25
N THR A 348 10.28 4.46 -22.07
CA THR A 348 11.56 4.13 -21.44
C THR A 348 11.30 3.25 -20.23
N VAL A 349 11.93 2.08 -20.22
CA VAL A 349 11.89 1.16 -19.09
C VAL A 349 13.29 1.02 -18.51
N CYS A 350 13.43 1.29 -17.23
CA CYS A 350 14.67 1.09 -16.49
C CYS A 350 14.54 -0.18 -15.65
N SER A 351 15.46 -1.13 -15.78
CA SER A 351 15.57 -2.31 -14.91
C SER A 351 16.78 -2.18 -14.00
N THR A 352 16.59 -2.44 -12.72
CA THR A 352 17.72 -2.55 -11.79
C THR A 352 18.53 -3.82 -12.06
N GLY A 353 18.02 -4.86 -12.73
CA GLY A 353 18.79 -6.08 -12.99
C GLY A 353 19.20 -6.82 -11.71
N ASN A 354 19.92 -7.93 -11.89
CA ASN A 354 20.31 -8.85 -10.83
C ASN A 354 21.56 -8.34 -10.09
N SER A 355 21.41 -7.78 -8.89
CA SER A 355 22.56 -7.35 -8.07
C SER A 355 22.36 -7.58 -6.58
N SER A 356 23.27 -8.34 -5.98
CA SER A 356 23.56 -8.38 -4.55
C SER A 356 24.23 -7.07 -4.13
N GLY A 357 23.47 -6.10 -3.60
CA GLY A 357 23.99 -4.82 -3.14
C GLY A 357 22.94 -3.98 -2.44
#